data_AF-A0A3B4XV45-F1
#
_entry.id   AF-A0A3B4XV45-F1
#
_cell.length_a   1.000
_cell.length_b   1.000
_cell.length_c   1.000
_cell.angle_alpha   90.00
_cell.angle_beta   90.00
_cell.angle_gamma   90.00
#
_symmetry.space_group_name_H-M   'P 1'
#
loop_
_entity.id
_entity.type
_entity.pdbx_description
1 polymer ?
#
loop_
_entity_poly.entity_id
_entity_poly.type
_entity_poly.pdbx_seq_one_letter_code
_entity_poly.pdbx_strand_id
1 'polypeptide(L)'
;MRLVCALGLFMTLLHLSTSLLLGAFNIKSFGDKKASNTTLMNIISTIVHRYDIILIQEVRDGDLSATNKLMEHVNKGSPEFRYRHIVSEPLGRSSYKERYLFLYRYHSCNYVSGSDWQKIRLFTDKSFLWLITDEADTTVSHTNCPYDRIVVTTDMMKGVVLFHLSVSDHFPVEVKLVRQPSRRSPA
;
A
#
# COMPACT_ATOMS: atom_id res chain seq x y z
N MET A 1 -23.77 33.94 3.32
CA MET A 1 -24.05 32.55 3.77
C MET A 1 -23.82 31.50 2.67
N ARG A 2 -24.40 31.60 1.46
CA ARG A 2 -24.24 30.58 0.41
C ARG A 2 -22.79 30.32 -0.05
N LEU A 3 -21.95 31.36 -0.11
CA LEU A 3 -20.53 31.23 -0.51
C LEU A 3 -19.65 30.57 0.56
N VAL A 4 -19.95 30.81 1.83
CA VAL A 4 -19.25 30.21 2.99
C VAL A 4 -19.57 28.72 3.10
N CYS A 5 -20.83 28.33 2.84
CA CYS A 5 -21.22 26.92 2.79
C CYS A 5 -20.57 26.17 1.62
N ALA A 6 -20.42 26.79 0.45
CA ALA A 6 -19.77 26.17 -0.73
C ALA A 6 -18.25 25.99 -0.54
N LEU A 7 -17.56 26.98 0.04
CA LEU A 7 -16.14 26.87 0.40
C LEU A 7 -15.91 25.84 1.53
N GLY A 8 -16.82 25.78 2.50
CA GLY A 8 -16.81 24.75 3.55
C GLY A 8 -17.00 23.34 2.98
N LEU A 9 -17.96 23.15 2.07
CA LEU A 9 -18.18 21.89 1.37
C LEU A 9 -16.96 21.48 0.54
N PHE A 10 -16.33 22.43 -0.15
CA PHE A 10 -15.14 22.19 -0.98
C PHE A 10 -13.92 21.78 -0.14
N MET A 11 -13.71 22.40 1.02
CA MET A 11 -12.65 22.02 1.96
C MET A 11 -12.92 20.66 2.63
N THR A 12 -14.18 20.27 2.86
CA THR A 12 -14.53 18.92 3.33
C THR A 12 -14.35 17.85 2.25
N LEU A 13 -14.59 18.18 0.96
CA LEU A 13 -14.40 17.28 -0.17
C LEU A 13 -12.92 17.05 -0.51
N LEU A 14 -12.05 18.04 -0.25
CA LEU A 14 -10.59 17.93 -0.36
C LEU A 14 -9.95 17.00 0.69
N HIS A 15 -10.63 16.71 1.81
CA HIS A 15 -10.11 15.83 2.88
C HIS A 15 -10.32 14.33 2.62
N LEU A 16 -10.99 13.93 1.54
CA LEU A 16 -11.31 12.51 1.28
C LEU A 16 -10.39 11.80 0.27
N SER A 17 -9.31 12.44 -0.20
CA SER A 17 -8.25 11.78 -0.99
C SER A 17 -6.99 11.61 -0.14
N THR A 18 -6.98 10.58 0.70
CA THR A 18 -5.72 10.08 1.23
C THR A 18 -5.02 9.32 0.11
N SER A 19 -3.91 9.85 -0.39
CA SER A 19 -3.05 9.15 -1.35
C SER A 19 -2.48 7.88 -0.72
N LEU A 20 -2.43 6.78 -1.48
CA LEU A 20 -1.70 5.59 -1.06
C LEU A 20 -0.20 5.90 -0.97
N LEU A 21 0.37 5.80 0.21
CA LEU A 21 1.79 6.09 0.46
C LEU A 21 2.60 4.79 0.44
N LEU A 22 3.46 4.67 -0.57
CA LEU A 22 4.41 3.57 -0.73
C LEU A 22 5.80 4.00 -0.26
N GLY A 23 6.46 3.16 0.54
CA GLY A 23 7.79 3.41 1.08
C GLY A 23 8.76 2.27 0.78
N ALA A 24 10.05 2.59 0.76
CA ALA A 24 11.12 1.61 0.81
C ALA A 24 12.19 2.08 1.81
N PHE A 25 12.62 1.20 2.70
CA PHE A 25 13.59 1.52 3.73
C PHE A 25 14.60 0.37 3.90
N ASN A 26 15.85 0.65 3.56
CA ASN A 26 16.95 -0.25 3.85
C ASN A 26 17.47 0.03 5.26
N ILE A 27 17.29 -0.91 6.19
CA ILE A 27 17.67 -0.76 7.61
C ILE A 27 19.12 -1.24 7.86
N LYS A 28 19.79 -1.75 6.81
CA LYS A 28 21.16 -2.25 6.80
C LYS A 28 21.43 -3.32 7.85
N SER A 29 21.43 -4.58 7.47
CA SER A 29 21.69 -5.70 8.40
C SER A 29 20.81 -5.66 9.67
N PHE A 30 19.49 -5.49 9.51
CA PHE A 30 18.55 -5.48 10.63
C PHE A 30 18.36 -6.88 11.21
N GLY A 31 18.75 -7.09 12.47
CA GLY A 31 18.55 -8.34 13.21
C GLY A 31 18.47 -8.04 14.70
N ASP A 32 18.60 -9.08 15.53
CA ASP A 32 18.37 -8.99 16.98
C ASP A 32 19.11 -7.85 17.70
N LYS A 33 20.38 -7.60 17.31
CA LYS A 33 21.19 -6.52 17.89
C LYS A 33 20.57 -5.14 17.66
N LYS A 34 19.92 -4.92 16.53
CA LYS A 34 19.21 -3.65 16.23
C LYS A 34 17.82 -3.66 16.86
N ALA A 35 17.14 -4.80 16.84
CA ALA A 35 15.81 -4.95 17.42
C ALA A 35 15.78 -4.77 18.94
N SER A 36 16.89 -5.01 19.65
CA SER A 36 17.01 -4.75 21.09
C SER A 36 17.23 -3.27 21.45
N ASN A 37 17.48 -2.40 20.47
CA ASN A 37 17.67 -0.97 20.71
C ASN A 37 16.32 -0.23 20.61
N THR A 38 15.70 0.04 21.76
CA THR A 38 14.38 0.70 21.85
C THR A 38 14.32 2.05 21.12
N THR A 39 15.36 2.88 21.22
CA THR A 39 15.41 4.18 20.53
C THR A 39 15.37 4.02 19.02
N LEU A 40 16.14 3.06 18.49
CA LEU A 40 16.12 2.73 17.07
C LEU A 40 14.76 2.18 16.63
N MET A 41 14.15 1.30 17.42
CA MET A 41 12.82 0.73 17.13
C MET A 41 11.73 1.79 17.11
N ASN A 42 11.79 2.80 17.99
CA ASN A 42 10.89 3.95 17.95
C ASN A 42 11.02 4.72 16.64
N ILE A 43 12.26 5.00 16.19
CA ILE A 43 12.52 5.69 14.93
C ILE A 43 11.99 4.87 13.74
N ILE A 44 12.29 3.57 13.70
CA ILE A 44 11.82 2.67 12.64
C ILE A 44 10.28 2.66 12.62
N SER A 45 9.62 2.56 13.78
CA SER A 45 8.16 2.59 13.87
C SER A 45 7.59 3.90 13.34
N THR A 46 8.17 5.05 13.70
CA THR A 46 7.76 6.36 13.17
C THR A 46 7.89 6.42 11.65
N ILE A 47 8.94 5.81 11.08
CA ILE A 47 9.11 5.73 9.62
C ILE A 47 8.03 4.85 9.01
N VAL A 48 7.81 3.64 9.54
CA VAL A 48 6.77 2.69 9.07
C VAL A 48 5.40 3.34 9.09
N HIS A 49 5.07 4.06 10.17
CA HIS A 49 3.79 4.73 10.34
C HIS A 49 3.50 5.83 9.33
N ARG A 50 4.46 6.25 8.49
CA ARG A 50 4.23 7.22 7.41
C ARG A 50 3.65 6.61 6.14
N TYR A 51 3.64 5.28 6.02
CA TYR A 51 3.30 4.60 4.78
C TYR A 51 2.12 3.66 4.96
N ASP A 52 1.36 3.46 3.89
CA ASP A 52 0.32 2.43 3.83
C ASP A 52 0.91 1.07 3.48
N ILE A 53 1.95 1.05 2.63
CA ILE A 53 2.77 -0.12 2.33
C ILE A 53 4.25 0.29 2.33
N ILE A 54 5.09 -0.45 3.02
CA ILE A 54 6.53 -0.22 3.06
C ILE A 54 7.31 -1.52 2.86
N LEU A 55 8.29 -1.48 1.95
CA LEU A 55 9.30 -2.52 1.80
C LEU A 55 10.50 -2.22 2.70
N ILE A 56 10.79 -3.13 3.62
CA ILE A 56 11.99 -3.12 4.45
C ILE A 56 13.03 -4.07 3.86
N GLN A 57 14.27 -3.58 3.70
CA GLN A 57 15.37 -4.29 3.03
C GLN A 57 16.56 -4.49 3.97
N GLU A 58 17.44 -5.43 3.59
CA GLU A 58 18.60 -5.88 4.36
C GLU A 58 18.23 -6.39 5.76
N VAL A 59 17.12 -7.12 5.87
CA VAL A 59 16.75 -7.82 7.12
C VAL A 59 17.56 -9.10 7.24
N ARG A 60 18.25 -9.28 8.35
CA ARG A 60 19.17 -10.39 8.63
C ARG A 60 18.71 -11.07 9.89
N ASP A 61 17.69 -11.90 9.67
CA ASP A 61 16.86 -12.47 10.72
C ASP A 61 16.48 -13.89 10.30
N GLY A 62 17.33 -14.85 10.68
CA GLY A 62 17.21 -16.24 10.24
C GLY A 62 15.98 -16.92 10.81
N ASP A 63 15.62 -16.58 12.05
CA ASP A 63 14.55 -17.18 12.85
C ASP A 63 13.32 -16.28 13.02
N LEU A 64 13.30 -15.12 12.36
CA LEU A 64 12.23 -14.13 12.40
C LEU A 64 12.03 -13.44 13.76
N SER A 65 12.95 -13.61 14.71
CA SER A 65 12.85 -13.05 16.06
C SER A 65 12.90 -11.52 16.06
N ALA A 66 13.77 -10.92 15.25
CA ALA A 66 13.87 -9.46 15.11
C ALA A 66 12.65 -8.87 14.40
N THR A 67 12.12 -9.60 13.42
CA THR A 67 10.92 -9.25 12.65
C THR A 67 9.69 -9.25 13.55
N ASN A 68 9.52 -10.28 14.39
CA ASN A 68 8.42 -10.36 15.35
C ASN A 68 8.47 -9.19 16.36
N LYS A 69 9.66 -8.89 16.92
CA LYS A 69 9.85 -7.72 17.78
C LYS A 69 9.50 -6.41 17.09
N LEU A 70 9.86 -6.25 15.81
CA LEU A 70 9.49 -5.07 15.02
C LEU A 70 7.97 -4.95 14.86
N MET A 71 7.29 -6.03 14.53
CA MET A 71 5.84 -6.02 14.34
C MET A 71 5.07 -5.78 15.63
N GLU A 72 5.53 -6.32 16.76
CA GLU A 72 4.99 -6.00 18.08
C GLU A 72 5.16 -4.51 18.40
N HIS A 73 6.33 -3.96 18.12
CA HIS A 73 6.63 -2.54 18.39
C HIS A 73 5.84 -1.59 17.49
N VAL A 74 5.75 -1.88 16.19
CA VAL A 74 4.96 -1.10 15.21
C VAL A 74 3.48 -1.08 15.56
N ASN A 75 2.94 -2.20 16.07
CA ASN A 75 1.54 -2.31 16.43
C ASN A 75 1.24 -1.90 17.88
N LYS A 76 2.24 -1.47 18.65
CA LYS A 76 2.06 -1.08 20.04
C LYS A 76 1.36 0.28 20.14
N GLY A 77 0.20 0.31 20.80
CA GLY A 77 -0.44 1.55 21.26
C GLY A 77 -1.22 2.35 20.22
N SER A 78 -1.43 1.87 18.99
CA SER A 78 -2.27 2.54 17.99
C SER A 78 -3.36 1.61 17.45
N PRO A 79 -4.62 1.73 17.93
CA PRO A 79 -5.75 1.01 17.34
C PRO A 79 -6.10 1.52 15.92
N GLU A 80 -5.65 2.73 15.57
CA GLU A 80 -5.91 3.38 14.27
C GLU A 80 -5.10 2.77 13.12
N PHE A 81 -3.90 2.22 13.40
CA PHE A 81 -3.00 1.69 12.37
C PHE A 81 -2.50 0.30 12.76
N ARG A 82 -3.25 -0.73 12.37
CA ARG A 82 -2.81 -2.12 12.50
C ARG A 82 -2.01 -2.53 11.27
N TYR A 83 -0.77 -2.96 11.42
CA TYR A 83 0.06 -3.47 10.34
C TYR A 83 0.09 -4.99 10.32
N ARG A 84 0.04 -5.55 9.11
CA ARG A 84 0.41 -6.93 8.81
C ARG A 84 1.70 -6.93 7.99
N HIS A 85 2.29 -8.11 7.82
CA HIS A 85 3.54 -8.23 7.07
C HIS A 85 3.64 -9.53 6.26
N ILE A 86 4.48 -9.49 5.23
CA ILE A 86 4.95 -10.64 4.44
C ILE A 86 6.48 -10.65 4.48
N VAL A 87 7.08 -11.80 4.74
CA VAL A 87 8.53 -12.00 4.73
C VAL A 87 8.92 -12.81 3.50
N SER A 88 9.94 -12.39 2.77
CA SER A 88 10.50 -13.19 1.67
C SER A 88 11.30 -14.39 2.19
N GLU A 89 11.58 -15.33 1.28
CA GLU A 89 12.64 -16.32 1.49
C GLU A 89 14.00 -15.66 1.75
N PRO A 90 14.94 -16.35 2.44
CA PRO A 90 16.31 -15.89 2.59
C PRO A 90 17.01 -15.78 1.24
N LEU A 91 17.62 -14.63 0.98
CA LEU A 91 18.35 -14.30 -0.24
C LEU A 91 19.83 -14.14 0.07
N GLY A 92 20.68 -14.61 -0.84
CA GLY A 92 22.14 -14.59 -0.71
C GLY A 92 22.74 -15.94 -1.07
N ARG A 93 24.04 -16.01 -1.33
CA ARG A 93 24.72 -17.25 -1.76
C ARG A 93 25.37 -18.02 -0.62
N SER A 94 25.71 -17.36 0.48
CA SER A 94 26.41 -17.97 1.63
C SER A 94 25.52 -18.03 2.88
N SER A 95 26.09 -18.28 4.06
CA SER A 95 25.44 -18.12 5.37
C SER A 95 24.99 -16.66 5.62
N TYR A 96 25.56 -15.71 4.88
CA TYR A 96 25.12 -14.33 4.87
C TYR A 96 23.83 -14.24 4.03
N LYS A 97 22.68 -14.44 4.68
CA LYS A 97 21.36 -14.26 4.04
C LYS A 97 20.67 -13.00 4.53
N GLU A 98 19.87 -12.43 3.64
CA GLU A 98 19.01 -11.27 3.89
C GLU A 98 17.57 -11.59 3.47
N ARG A 99 16.59 -10.84 3.97
CA ARG A 99 15.18 -10.96 3.62
C ARG A 99 14.61 -9.60 3.28
N TYR A 100 13.58 -9.62 2.45
CA TYR A 100 12.67 -8.51 2.24
C TYR A 100 11.45 -8.69 3.13
N LEU A 101 10.97 -7.57 3.67
CA LEU A 101 9.83 -7.54 4.58
C LEU A 101 8.86 -6.47 4.10
N PHE A 102 7.68 -6.88 3.64
CA PHE A 102 6.61 -5.96 3.25
C PHE A 102 5.70 -5.75 4.44
N LEU A 103 5.57 -4.52 4.94
CA LEU A 103 4.58 -4.13 5.94
C LEU A 103 3.46 -3.38 5.24
N TYR A 104 2.23 -3.65 5.63
CA TYR A 104 1.06 -2.96 5.09
C TYR A 104 0.01 -2.71 6.17
N ARG A 105 -0.62 -1.54 6.11
CA ARG A 105 -1.76 -1.20 6.97
C ARG A 105 -2.93 -2.12 6.63
N TYR A 106 -3.41 -2.81 7.65
CA TYR A 106 -4.59 -3.65 7.61
C TYR A 106 -5.75 -2.94 8.31
N HIS A 107 -6.75 -2.57 7.53
CA HIS A 107 -8.08 -2.25 8.05
C HIS A 107 -8.92 -3.53 7.95
N SER A 108 -9.76 -3.83 8.94
CA SER A 108 -10.68 -4.96 8.83
C SER A 108 -11.61 -4.74 7.64
N CYS A 109 -11.51 -5.57 6.61
CA CYS A 109 -12.41 -5.53 5.46
C CYS A 109 -13.82 -5.92 5.93
N ASN A 110 -14.71 -4.93 6.06
CA ASN A 110 -16.15 -5.19 5.96
C ASN A 110 -16.54 -5.01 4.49
N TYR A 111 -17.49 -5.83 4.01
CA TYR A 111 -18.09 -5.62 2.70
C TYR A 111 -18.63 -4.20 2.59
N VAL A 112 -18.36 -3.53 1.48
CA VAL A 112 -19.09 -2.31 1.12
C VAL A 112 -20.54 -2.75 0.89
N SER A 113 -21.45 -2.30 1.75
CA SER A 113 -22.87 -2.58 1.54
C SER A 113 -23.35 -1.92 0.25
N GLY A 114 -24.42 -2.46 -0.37
CA GLY A 114 -25.03 -1.85 -1.56
C GLY A 114 -25.29 -0.35 -1.41
N SER A 115 -25.72 0.07 -0.22
CA SER A 115 -25.98 1.47 0.13
C SER A 115 -24.73 2.33 0.35
N ASP A 116 -23.57 1.72 0.62
CA ASP A 116 -22.33 2.45 0.89
C ASP A 116 -21.51 2.75 -0.36
N TRP A 117 -21.77 2.06 -1.47
CA TRP A 117 -21.09 2.31 -2.76
C TRP A 117 -21.24 3.76 -3.24
N GLN A 118 -22.42 4.35 -3.04
CA GLN A 118 -22.67 5.75 -3.41
C GLN A 118 -21.92 6.76 -2.54
N LYS A 119 -21.30 6.31 -1.44
CA LYS A 119 -20.45 7.13 -0.57
C LYS A 119 -18.97 7.00 -0.95
N ILE A 120 -18.61 6.04 -1.79
CA ILE A 120 -17.22 5.79 -2.19
C ILE A 120 -16.88 6.65 -3.39
N ARG A 121 -16.04 7.67 -3.19
CA ARG A 121 -15.60 8.56 -4.27
C ARG A 121 -14.93 7.81 -5.42
N LEU A 122 -14.12 6.78 -5.13
CA LEU A 122 -13.51 5.98 -6.19
C LEU A 122 -14.56 5.44 -7.17
N PHE A 123 -15.75 5.07 -6.69
CA PHE A 123 -16.84 4.54 -7.50
C PHE A 123 -17.70 5.64 -8.17
N THR A 124 -18.00 6.72 -7.45
CA THR A 124 -18.91 7.76 -7.92
C THR A 124 -18.26 8.82 -8.80
N ASP A 125 -16.97 9.12 -8.59
CA ASP A 125 -16.22 10.11 -9.35
C ASP A 125 -15.63 9.50 -10.63
N LYS A 126 -16.12 9.98 -11.78
CA LYS A 126 -15.76 9.46 -13.11
C LYS A 126 -14.35 9.85 -13.57
N SER A 127 -13.60 10.63 -12.81
CA SER A 127 -12.17 10.84 -13.04
C SER A 127 -11.31 9.63 -12.65
N PHE A 128 -11.88 8.69 -11.89
CA PHE A 128 -11.29 7.40 -11.59
C PHE A 128 -11.79 6.36 -12.60
N LEU A 129 -10.85 5.68 -13.23
CA LEU A 129 -11.07 4.59 -14.18
C LEU A 129 -10.86 3.27 -13.46
N TRP A 130 -11.87 2.41 -13.43
CA TRP A 130 -11.77 1.07 -12.87
C TRP A 130 -11.31 0.12 -13.96
N LEU A 131 -10.04 -0.30 -13.91
CA LEU A 131 -9.47 -1.28 -14.82
C LEU A 131 -9.97 -2.70 -14.51
N ILE A 132 -10.29 -2.95 -13.25
CA ILE A 132 -11.11 -4.08 -12.81
C ILE A 132 -12.34 -3.48 -12.14
N THR A 133 -13.51 -3.64 -12.78
CA THR A 133 -14.76 -3.03 -12.33
C THR A 133 -15.34 -3.79 -11.13
N ASP A 134 -16.31 -3.19 -10.45
CA ASP A 134 -17.00 -3.82 -9.32
C ASP A 134 -17.97 -4.94 -9.74
N GLU A 135 -18.16 -5.14 -11.04
CA GLU A 135 -18.88 -6.25 -11.62
C GLU A 135 -17.97 -7.35 -12.21
N ALA A 136 -16.64 -7.15 -12.19
CA ALA A 136 -15.71 -8.13 -12.70
C ALA A 136 -15.67 -9.37 -11.79
N ASP A 137 -15.86 -10.57 -12.35
CA ASP A 137 -15.65 -11.80 -11.60
C ASP A 137 -14.14 -12.08 -11.52
N THR A 138 -13.56 -11.88 -10.34
CA THR A 138 -12.14 -12.20 -10.07
C THR A 138 -12.03 -13.33 -9.05
N THR A 139 -12.97 -14.27 -9.05
CA THR A 139 -12.94 -15.42 -8.14
C THR A 139 -12.48 -16.69 -8.81
N VAL A 140 -11.92 -17.60 -8.00
CA VAL A 140 -11.69 -19.01 -8.34
C VAL A 140 -12.82 -19.92 -7.81
N SER A 141 -14.00 -19.37 -7.51
CA SER A 141 -15.09 -20.05 -6.78
C SER A 141 -16.46 -19.81 -7.43
N HIS A 142 -17.51 -20.52 -6.99
CA HIS A 142 -18.89 -20.37 -7.50
C HIS A 142 -19.60 -19.06 -7.07
N THR A 143 -18.86 -18.07 -6.60
CA THR A 143 -19.39 -16.81 -6.07
C THR A 143 -18.92 -15.67 -6.97
N ASN A 144 -19.84 -14.96 -7.62
CA ASN A 144 -19.50 -13.84 -8.49
C ASN A 144 -19.10 -12.59 -7.66
N CYS A 145 -17.81 -12.45 -7.33
CA CYS A 145 -17.27 -11.39 -6.47
C CYS A 145 -15.92 -10.83 -6.99
N PRO A 146 -15.78 -9.53 -7.29
CA PRO A 146 -14.47 -8.93 -7.50
C PRO A 146 -13.77 -8.74 -6.15
N TYR A 147 -12.77 -9.56 -5.87
CA TYR A 147 -11.83 -9.34 -4.76
C TYR A 147 -10.73 -8.35 -5.15
N ASP A 148 -10.33 -8.35 -6.42
CA ASP A 148 -9.32 -7.47 -6.96
C ASP A 148 -9.97 -6.25 -7.61
N ARG A 149 -9.54 -5.04 -7.24
CA ARG A 149 -10.02 -3.79 -7.84
C ARG A 149 -8.84 -2.91 -8.14
N ILE A 150 -8.73 -2.50 -9.40
CA ILE A 150 -7.65 -1.61 -9.83
C ILE A 150 -8.28 -0.36 -10.36
N VAL A 151 -8.04 0.73 -9.64
CA VAL A 151 -8.59 2.04 -9.96
C VAL A 151 -7.42 2.97 -10.26
N VAL A 152 -7.46 3.61 -11.41
CA VAL A 152 -6.40 4.49 -11.91
C VAL A 152 -6.97 5.85 -12.30
N THR A 153 -6.15 6.89 -12.22
CA THR A 153 -6.50 8.20 -12.79
C THR A 153 -6.03 8.30 -14.23
N THR A 154 -6.55 9.27 -14.98
CA THR A 154 -6.10 9.56 -16.34
C THR A 154 -4.59 9.84 -16.43
N ASP A 155 -3.98 10.40 -15.38
CA ASP A 155 -2.54 10.62 -15.34
C ASP A 155 -1.76 9.32 -15.10
N MET A 156 -2.28 8.41 -14.27
CA MET A 156 -1.69 7.09 -14.07
C MET A 156 -1.71 6.26 -15.36
N MET A 157 -2.76 6.40 -16.18
CA MET A 157 -2.86 5.74 -17.49
C MET A 157 -1.69 6.06 -18.44
N LYS A 158 -0.96 7.16 -18.22
CA LYS A 158 0.24 7.49 -19.01
C LYS A 158 1.40 6.51 -18.79
N GLY A 159 1.40 5.76 -17.69
CA GLY A 159 2.41 4.75 -17.35
C GLY A 159 1.87 3.32 -17.22
N VAL A 160 0.55 3.13 -17.31
CA VAL A 160 -0.06 1.79 -17.28
C VAL A 160 0.11 1.14 -18.66
N VAL A 161 0.73 -0.03 -18.70
CA VAL A 161 0.74 -0.88 -19.90
C VAL A 161 -0.12 -2.10 -19.61
N LEU A 162 -1.29 -2.16 -20.24
CA LEU A 162 -2.14 -3.34 -20.15
C LEU A 162 -1.53 -4.44 -21.02
N PHE A 163 -1.00 -5.48 -20.38
CA PHE A 163 -0.54 -6.69 -21.05
C PHE A 163 -1.59 -7.79 -20.91
N HIS A 164 -2.04 -8.31 -22.05
CA HIS A 164 -2.94 -9.45 -22.10
C HIS A 164 -2.09 -10.71 -22.34
N LEU A 165 -1.80 -11.45 -21.28
CA LEU A 165 -1.19 -12.78 -21.38
C LEU A 165 -2.27 -13.79 -21.05
N SER A 166 -2.63 -14.65 -22.01
CA SER A 166 -3.59 -15.75 -21.86
C SER A 166 -3.02 -16.89 -20.99
N VAL A 167 -2.53 -16.55 -19.79
CA VAL A 167 -1.84 -17.45 -18.87
C VAL A 167 -2.71 -17.76 -17.65
N SER A 168 -3.69 -16.90 -17.33
CA SER A 168 -4.66 -17.09 -16.25
C SER A 168 -5.98 -16.40 -16.60
N ASP A 169 -7.05 -16.88 -15.99
CA ASP A 169 -8.36 -16.22 -15.85
C ASP A 169 -8.33 -14.97 -14.96
N HIS A 170 -7.19 -14.67 -14.31
CA HIS A 170 -6.93 -13.45 -13.56
C HIS A 170 -6.00 -12.51 -14.35
N PHE A 171 -6.28 -11.21 -14.30
CA PHE A 171 -5.53 -10.18 -15.03
C PHE A 171 -4.25 -9.80 -14.27
N PRO A 172 -3.04 -10.18 -14.73
CA PRO A 172 -1.82 -9.57 -14.20
C PRO A 172 -1.80 -8.10 -14.62
N VAL A 173 -1.87 -7.19 -13.64
CA VAL A 173 -1.69 -5.77 -13.92
C VAL A 173 -0.26 -5.36 -13.58
N GLU A 174 0.50 -5.05 -14.63
CA GLU A 174 1.81 -4.44 -14.52
C GLU A 174 1.67 -2.92 -14.61
N VAL A 175 2.18 -2.21 -13.59
CA VAL A 175 2.25 -0.74 -13.61
C VAL A 175 3.70 -0.33 -13.75
N LYS A 176 4.03 0.33 -14.87
CA LYS A 176 5.34 0.92 -15.07
C LYS A 176 5.31 2.36 -14.59
N LEU A 177 5.92 2.63 -13.44
CA LEU A 177 6.05 3.99 -12.93
C LEU A 177 7.08 4.76 -13.77
N VAL A 178 6.59 5.62 -14.66
CA VAL A 178 7.44 6.49 -15.50
C VAL A 178 7.65 7.81 -14.78
N ARG A 179 8.91 8.16 -14.49
CA ARG A 179 9.28 9.46 -13.92
C ARG A 179 8.94 10.56 -14.94
N GLN A 180 8.11 11.54 -14.55
CA GLN A 180 7.93 12.73 -15.38
C GLN A 180 9.26 13.51 -15.47
N PRO A 181 9.61 14.07 -16.64
CA PRO A 181 10.78 14.93 -16.78
C PRO A 181 10.65 16.09 -15.79
N SER A 182 11.68 16.31 -14.96
CA SER A 182 11.69 17.46 -14.06
C SER A 182 11.63 18.74 -14.90
N ARG A 183 10.59 19.57 -14.72
CA ARG A 183 10.64 20.96 -15.18
C ARG A 183 11.82 21.62 -14.46
N ARG A 184 12.90 21.89 -15.18
CA ARG A 184 13.94 22.79 -14.70
C ARG A 184 13.28 24.16 -14.58
N SER A 185 13.21 24.71 -13.37
CA SER A 185 12.96 26.15 -13.23
C SER A 185 14.11 26.88 -13.94
N PRO A 186 13.83 27.88 -14.80
CA PRO A 186 14.88 28.73 -15.33
C PRO A 186 15.57 29.44 -14.16
N ALA A 187 16.89 29.52 -14.24
CA ALA A 187 17.78 30.10 -13.24
C ALA A 187 17.52 31.61 -13.04
#